data_AF-A0A9P5CW58-F1
#
_entry.id   AF-A0A9P5CW58-F1
#
_cell.length_a   1.000
_cell.length_b   1.000
_cell.length_c   1.000
_cell.angle_alpha   90.00
_cell.angle_beta   90.00
_cell.angle_gamma   90.00
#
_symmetry.space_group_name_H-M   'P 1'
#
loop_
_entity.id
_entity.type
_entity.pdbx_description
1 polymer ?
#
loop_
_entity_poly.entity_id
_entity_poly.type
_entity_poly.pdbx_seq_one_letter_code
_entity_poly.pdbx_strand_id
1 'polypeptide(L)'
;MTTGGSDENQKSKLEGAGSKFPAGRTGQEADIANAVLYLGSRAGTFVNGETIHVDGGVLLQSPSTLHKEDRLTERDSTKVKTMND
;
A
#
# COMPACT_ATOMS: atom_id res chain seq x y z
N MET A 1 -0.70 11.74 13.11
CA MET A 1 -2.17 11.72 13.21
C MET A 1 -2.74 12.79 12.30
N THR A 2 -3.14 12.46 11.08
CA THR A 2 -3.74 13.45 10.17
C THR A 2 -5.25 13.47 10.34
N THR A 3 -5.73 14.40 11.15
CA THR A 3 -7.15 14.82 11.14
C THR A 3 -7.34 15.76 9.94
N GLY A 4 -7.49 15.20 8.75
CA GLY A 4 -7.85 15.95 7.54
C GLY A 4 -8.90 15.14 6.80
N GLY A 5 -10.11 15.68 6.68
CA GLY A 5 -11.21 15.01 5.96
C GLY A 5 -10.85 14.73 4.50
N SER A 6 -11.43 13.67 3.96
CA SER A 6 -11.33 13.34 2.53
C SER A 6 -12.25 14.25 1.72
N ASP A 7 -11.78 15.45 1.40
CA ASP A 7 -12.51 16.36 0.50
C ASP A 7 -12.47 15.84 -0.95
N GLU A 8 -13.40 16.31 -1.78
CA GLU A 8 -13.48 15.99 -3.22
C GLU A 8 -12.24 16.43 -4.02
N ASN A 9 -11.42 17.32 -3.47
CA ASN A 9 -10.13 17.74 -4.02
C ASN A 9 -8.96 16.76 -3.69
N GLN A 10 -9.18 15.78 -2.81
CA GLN A 10 -8.25 14.69 -2.50
C GLN A 10 -8.42 13.48 -3.44
N LYS A 11 -9.54 13.39 -4.18
CA LYS A 11 -9.58 12.61 -5.42
C LYS A 11 -8.71 13.35 -6.41
N SER A 12 -7.41 13.07 -6.36
CA SER A 12 -6.49 13.51 -7.39
C SER A 12 -7.13 13.17 -8.74
N LYS A 13 -7.35 14.18 -9.58
CA LYS A 13 -7.63 13.95 -11.00
C LYS A 13 -6.38 13.26 -11.56
N LEU A 14 -6.37 11.94 -11.50
CA LEU A 14 -5.26 11.08 -11.90
C LEU A 14 -5.14 10.99 -13.44
N GLU A 15 -5.74 11.92 -14.18
CA GLU A 15 -5.60 12.01 -15.63
C GLU A 15 -4.11 12.05 -15.99
N GLY A 16 -3.65 11.03 -16.73
CA GLY A 16 -2.25 10.87 -17.13
C GLY A 16 -1.34 10.15 -16.12
N ALA A 17 -1.78 9.87 -14.89
CA ALA A 17 -0.97 9.17 -13.88
C ALA A 17 -0.85 7.66 -14.15
N GLY A 18 -1.69 7.09 -15.03
CA GLY A 18 -1.66 5.67 -15.41
C GLY A 18 -0.31 5.20 -15.96
N SER A 19 0.45 6.10 -16.59
CA SER A 19 1.79 5.82 -17.13
C SER A 19 2.82 5.42 -16.07
N LYS A 20 2.57 5.73 -14.79
CA LYS A 20 3.46 5.40 -13.68
C LYS A 20 3.25 3.98 -13.16
N PHE A 21 2.15 3.33 -13.53
CA PHE A 21 1.82 1.97 -13.12
C PHE A 21 2.11 1.00 -14.28
N PRO A 22 2.69 -0.18 -14.04
CA PRO A 22 2.84 -1.20 -15.07
C PRO A 22 1.53 -1.59 -15.74
N ALA A 23 0.42 -1.56 -15.01
CA ALA A 23 -0.92 -1.79 -15.54
C ALA A 23 -1.39 -0.71 -16.56
N GLY A 24 -0.65 0.40 -16.73
CA GLY A 24 -0.95 1.47 -17.68
C GLY A 24 -2.16 2.32 -17.32
N ARG A 25 -2.79 2.07 -16.16
CA ARG A 25 -3.95 2.79 -15.65
C ARG A 25 -3.86 3.00 -14.15
N THR A 26 -4.65 3.93 -13.66
CA THR A 26 -4.84 4.11 -12.22
C THR A 26 -5.75 3.02 -11.67
N GLY A 27 -5.56 2.69 -10.39
CA GLY A 27 -6.48 1.83 -9.66
C GLY A 27 -7.89 2.41 -9.62
N GLN A 28 -8.87 1.53 -9.61
CA GLN A 28 -10.28 1.83 -9.44
C GLN A 28 -10.81 1.11 -8.20
N GLU A 29 -11.92 1.57 -7.65
CA GLU A 29 -12.57 0.95 -6.49
C GLU A 29 -12.88 -0.54 -6.75
N ALA A 30 -13.19 -0.88 -7.99
CA ALA A 30 -13.43 -2.25 -8.43
C ALA A 30 -12.22 -3.18 -8.24
N ASP A 31 -10.97 -2.68 -8.32
CA ASP A 31 -9.78 -3.53 -8.19
C ASP A 31 -9.68 -4.14 -6.79
N ILE A 32 -9.88 -3.30 -5.77
CA ILE A 32 -9.91 -3.75 -4.37
C ILE A 32 -11.14 -4.61 -4.11
N ALA A 33 -12.32 -4.19 -4.58
CA ALA A 33 -13.56 -4.94 -4.39
C ALA A 33 -13.46 -6.36 -4.97
N ASN A 34 -12.85 -6.52 -6.14
CA ASN A 34 -12.66 -7.83 -6.77
C ASN A 34 -11.66 -8.71 -6.00
N ALA A 35 -10.59 -8.13 -5.44
CA ALA A 35 -9.65 -8.88 -4.60
C ALA A 35 -10.32 -9.39 -3.31
N VAL A 36 -11.14 -8.54 -2.67
CA VAL A 36 -11.95 -8.94 -1.51
C VAL A 36 -12.99 -10.00 -1.91
N LEU A 37 -13.66 -9.82 -3.05
CA LEU A 37 -14.62 -10.78 -3.56
C LEU A 37 -13.96 -12.14 -3.81
N TYR A 38 -12.77 -12.17 -4.42
CA TYR A 38 -11.99 -13.40 -4.60
C TYR A 38 -11.75 -14.11 -3.26
N LEU A 39 -11.18 -13.40 -2.29
CA LEU A 39 -10.86 -13.94 -0.96
C LEU A 39 -12.11 -14.40 -0.19
N GLY A 40 -13.22 -13.67 -0.29
CA GLY A 40 -14.49 -14.03 0.36
C GLY A 40 -15.31 -15.09 -0.38
N SER A 41 -14.96 -15.40 -1.63
CA SER A 41 -15.67 -16.39 -2.43
C SER A 41 -15.15 -17.81 -2.21
N ARG A 42 -15.82 -18.79 -2.85
CA ARG A 42 -15.35 -20.18 -2.93
C ARG A 42 -13.99 -20.33 -3.62
N ALA A 43 -13.59 -19.36 -4.45
CA ALA A 43 -12.27 -19.39 -5.11
C ALA A 43 -11.12 -19.16 -4.11
N GLY A 44 -11.37 -18.41 -3.04
CA GLY A 44 -10.41 -18.12 -1.98
C GLY A 44 -10.36 -19.14 -0.84
N THR A 45 -11.17 -20.21 -0.86
CA THR A 45 -11.36 -21.12 0.30
C THR A 45 -10.07 -21.80 0.80
N PHE A 46 -9.04 -21.92 -0.04
CA PHE A 46 -7.76 -22.51 0.34
C PHE A 46 -6.61 -21.50 0.40
N VAL A 47 -6.91 -20.20 0.33
CA VAL A 47 -5.93 -19.11 0.34
C VAL A 47 -5.91 -18.48 1.72
N ASN A 48 -4.96 -18.92 2.56
CA ASN A 48 -4.83 -18.46 3.94
C ASN A 48 -3.38 -18.01 4.21
N GLY A 49 -3.22 -16.98 5.03
CA GLY A 49 -1.90 -16.47 5.44
C GLY A 49 -1.15 -15.68 4.36
N GLU A 50 -1.82 -15.34 3.25
CA GLU A 50 -1.24 -14.64 2.11
C GLU A 50 -1.52 -13.13 2.13
N THR A 51 -0.60 -12.32 1.58
CA THR A 51 -0.77 -10.87 1.41
C THR A 51 -0.85 -10.53 -0.08
N ILE A 52 -2.08 -10.32 -0.57
CA ILE A 52 -2.32 -9.96 -1.97
C ILE A 52 -2.13 -8.46 -2.17
N HIS A 53 -1.13 -8.09 -2.98
CA HIS A 53 -0.89 -6.70 -3.38
C HIS A 53 -1.75 -6.34 -4.60
N VAL A 54 -2.54 -5.26 -4.47
CA VAL A 54 -3.41 -4.74 -5.53
C VAL A 54 -2.93 -3.34 -5.93
N ASP A 55 -1.77 -3.28 -6.57
CA ASP A 55 -1.03 -2.03 -6.82
C ASP A 55 -0.78 -1.73 -8.31
N GLY A 56 -1.30 -2.57 -9.21
CA GLY A 56 -1.07 -2.44 -10.66
C GLY A 56 0.36 -2.78 -11.10
N GLY A 57 1.13 -3.52 -10.28
CA GLY A 57 2.46 -4.05 -10.60
C GLY A 57 3.63 -3.21 -10.09
N VAL A 58 3.38 -2.14 -9.34
CA VAL A 58 4.41 -1.20 -8.85
C VAL A 58 5.48 -1.93 -8.04
N LEU A 59 5.06 -2.87 -7.19
CA LEU A 59 5.96 -3.67 -6.38
C LEU A 59 6.98 -4.45 -7.22
N LEU A 60 6.56 -5.01 -8.35
CA LEU A 60 7.44 -5.78 -9.23
C LEU A 60 8.44 -4.88 -9.97
N GLN A 61 8.06 -3.63 -10.26
CA GLN A 61 8.94 -2.68 -10.91
C GLN A 61 9.95 -2.05 -9.94
N SER A 62 9.59 -1.91 -8.67
CA SER A 62 10.44 -1.27 -7.65
C SER A 62 10.30 -1.99 -6.30
N PRO A 63 11.04 -3.10 -6.10
CA PRO A 63 10.90 -3.94 -4.90
C PRO A 63 11.32 -3.24 -3.60
N SER A 64 12.17 -2.22 -3.68
CA SER A 64 12.66 -1.45 -2.52
C SER A 64 11.61 -0.56 -1.87
N THR A 65 10.42 -0.41 -2.47
CA THR A 65 9.31 0.39 -1.91
C THR A 65 8.62 -0.28 -0.73
N LEU A 66 8.87 -1.57 -0.46
CA LEU A 66 8.18 -2.30 0.62
C LEU A 66 8.60 -1.93 2.05
N HIS A 67 9.73 -1.26 2.29
CA HIS A 67 10.20 -1.02 3.65
C HIS A 67 10.79 0.38 3.86
N LYS A 68 9.94 1.32 4.27
CA LYS A 68 10.36 2.54 4.99
C LYS A 68 9.99 2.50 6.48
N GLU A 69 8.87 1.87 6.83
CA GLU A 69 8.29 1.88 8.19
C GLU A 69 9.00 0.91 9.16
N ASP A 70 9.49 -0.25 8.71
CA ASP A 70 10.16 -1.22 9.61
C ASP A 70 11.55 -0.77 10.11
N ARG A 71 12.14 0.28 9.53
CA ARG A 71 13.45 0.83 9.96
C ARG A 71 13.35 1.97 10.99
N LEU A 72 12.17 2.22 11.55
CA LEU A 72 11.96 3.29 12.53
C LEU A 72 12.02 2.80 13.98
N THR A 73 11.88 1.50 14.25
CA THR A 73 11.91 0.96 15.61
C THR A 73 13.33 0.77 16.16
N GLU A 74 14.34 0.51 15.34
CA GLU A 74 15.72 0.31 15.84
C GLU A 74 16.51 1.60 16.08
N ARG A 75 16.20 2.68 15.33
CA ARG A 75 16.95 3.95 15.41
C ARG A 75 16.55 4.84 16.59
N ASP A 76 15.40 4.59 17.22
CA ASP A 76 14.98 5.33 18.41
C ASP A 76 15.63 4.77 19.69
N SER A 77 15.83 3.45 19.79
CA SER A 77 16.52 2.82 20.93
C SER A 77 17.97 3.26 21.12
N THR A 78 18.67 3.62 20.04
CA THR A 78 20.05 4.11 20.13
C THR A 78 20.13 5.56 20.63
N LYS A 79 19.08 6.36 20.39
CA LYS A 79 18.98 7.76 20.86
C LYS A 79 18.57 7.86 22.33
N VAL A 80 17.74 6.93 22.81
CA VAL A 80 17.30 6.91 24.21
C VAL A 80 18.44 6.50 25.15
N LYS A 81 19.36 5.62 24.72
CA LYS A 81 20.47 5.15 25.57
C LYS A 81 21.58 6.20 25.78
N THR A 82 21.79 7.11 24.82
CA THR A 82 22.79 8.19 24.93
C THR A 82 22.27 9.45 25.63
N MET A 83 20.99 9.48 26.04
CA MET A 83 20.39 10.59 26.79
C MET A 83 20.29 10.33 28.30
N ASN A 84 20.74 9.17 28.77
CA ASN A 84 20.71 8.78 30.19
C ASN A 84 22.12 8.54 30.80
N ASP A 85 23.18 8.97 30.11
CA ASP A 85 24.54 9.07 30.63
C ASP A 85 24.90 10.53 30.93
#